data_AF-A0A3D1SDB5-F1
#
_entry.id   AF-A0A3D1SDB5-F1
#
_cell.length_a   1.000
_cell.length_b   1.000
_cell.length_c   1.000
_cell.angle_alpha   90.00
_cell.angle_beta   90.00
_cell.angle_gamma   90.00
#
_symmetry.space_group_name_H-M   'P 1'
#
loop_
_entity.id
_entity.type
_entity.pdbx_description
1 polymer ?
#
loop_
_entity_poly.entity_id
_entity_poly.type
_entity_poly.pdbx_seq_one_letter_code
_entity_poly.pdbx_strand_id
1 'polypeptide(L)'
;STWGIRAVKAHESAYTGAGIKVAVLDTGFDMKHPDFKGRSLTAFSFVPDEAVDDLHGHGTHCIGIVCGSSGLRDMRYGVAPEAQIYAGKVLNNGGRGAQAWILDGMTWAANNGCRVLSMSLGSKVLPGQSYDIAY
;
A
#
# COMPACT_ATOMS: atom_id res chain seq x y z
N SER A 1 4.08 -16.22 13.96
CA SER A 1 4.57 -15.20 13.01
C SER A 1 5.31 -15.83 11.86
N THR A 2 5.19 -15.28 10.65
CA THR A 2 5.94 -15.69 9.44
C THR A 2 7.44 -15.39 9.55
N TRP A 3 8.24 -15.96 8.64
CA TRP A 3 9.70 -15.81 8.66
C TRP A 3 10.16 -14.35 8.60
N GLY A 4 9.53 -13.53 7.75
CA GLY A 4 9.90 -12.12 7.57
C GLY A 4 9.69 -11.30 8.84
N ILE A 5 8.56 -11.50 9.52
CA ILE A 5 8.26 -10.88 10.81
C ILE A 5 9.25 -11.30 11.90
N ARG A 6 9.76 -12.54 11.84
CA ARG A 6 10.81 -13.01 12.73
C ARG A 6 12.16 -12.37 12.42
N ALA A 7 12.55 -12.33 11.15
CA ALA A 7 13.81 -11.76 10.71
C ALA A 7 13.97 -10.28 11.10
N VAL A 8 12.89 -9.50 11.00
CA VAL A 8 12.89 -8.07 11.40
C VAL A 8 12.51 -7.84 12.87
N LYS A 9 12.33 -8.92 13.65
CA LYS A 9 11.92 -8.88 15.07
C LYS A 9 10.63 -8.10 15.36
N ALA A 10 9.76 -7.91 14.36
CA ALA A 10 8.49 -7.18 14.55
C ALA A 10 7.53 -7.87 15.54
N HIS A 11 7.66 -9.19 15.70
CA HIS A 11 6.93 -9.96 16.71
C HIS A 11 7.37 -9.71 18.15
N GLU A 12 8.58 -9.17 18.37
CA GLU A 12 9.10 -8.81 19.70
C GLU A 12 8.76 -7.35 20.06
N SER A 13 8.34 -6.54 19.08
CA SER A 13 7.97 -5.14 19.27
C SER A 13 6.65 -5.00 20.03
N ALA A 14 6.63 -4.09 21.01
CA ALA A 14 5.40 -3.66 21.69
C ALA A 14 4.55 -2.68 20.83
N TYR A 15 5.10 -2.15 19.73
CA TYR A 15 4.41 -1.19 18.87
C TYR A 15 3.64 -1.91 17.75
N THR A 16 2.38 -1.51 17.57
CA THR A 16 1.44 -2.09 16.59
C THR A 16 1.21 -1.18 15.37
N GLY A 17 1.71 0.07 15.42
CA GLY A 17 1.43 1.10 14.43
C GLY A 17 0.16 1.92 14.70
N ALA A 18 -0.51 1.71 15.85
CA ALA A 18 -1.66 2.50 16.25
C ALA A 18 -1.39 4.02 16.17
N GLY A 19 -2.32 4.75 15.55
CA GLY A 19 -2.22 6.20 15.35
C GLY A 19 -1.32 6.62 14.19
N ILE A 20 -0.64 5.69 13.51
CA ILE A 20 0.18 5.97 12.32
C ILE A 20 -0.62 5.72 11.05
N LYS A 21 -0.59 6.69 10.15
CA LYS A 21 -1.13 6.59 8.79
C LYS A 21 -0.05 6.14 7.82
N VAL A 22 -0.30 5.04 7.11
CA VAL A 22 0.61 4.47 6.11
C VAL A 22 -0.09 4.43 4.76
N ALA A 23 0.53 5.08 3.77
CA ALA A 23 0.10 5.00 2.38
C ALA A 23 0.86 3.90 1.65
N VAL A 24 0.12 3.02 0.99
CA VAL A 24 0.68 2.05 0.03
C VAL A 24 0.21 2.49 -1.36
N LEU A 25 1.15 2.92 -2.20
CA LEU A 25 0.87 3.38 -3.57
C LEU A 25 1.23 2.25 -4.54
N ASP A 26 0.22 1.58 -5.09
CA ASP A 26 0.38 0.31 -5.79
C ASP A 26 -0.79 0.02 -6.77
N THR A 27 -1.15 -1.25 -7.02
CA THR A 27 -2.21 -1.69 -7.95
C THR A 27 -3.62 -1.61 -7.40
N GLY A 28 -3.81 -1.08 -6.18
CA GLY A 28 -5.10 -0.94 -5.51
C GLY A 28 -5.21 -1.79 -4.25
N PHE A 29 -6.44 -2.01 -3.79
CA PHE A 29 -6.72 -2.88 -2.65
C PHE A 29 -8.05 -3.64 -2.79
N ASP A 30 -8.08 -4.90 -2.39
CA ASP A 30 -9.33 -5.66 -2.20
C ASP A 30 -10.10 -5.14 -0.96
N MET A 31 -11.02 -4.21 -1.19
CA MET A 31 -11.86 -3.60 -0.15
C MET A 31 -12.74 -4.62 0.62
N LYS A 32 -12.90 -5.83 0.10
CA LYS A 32 -13.71 -6.89 0.70
C LYS A 32 -12.85 -7.95 1.40
N HIS A 33 -11.53 -7.78 1.44
CA HIS A 33 -10.62 -8.76 2.03
C HIS A 33 -10.95 -8.99 3.52
N PRO A 34 -11.23 -10.23 3.95
CA PRO A 34 -11.78 -10.51 5.28
C PRO A 34 -10.85 -10.10 6.43
N ASP A 35 -9.53 -10.15 6.22
CA ASP A 35 -8.53 -9.74 7.22
C ASP A 35 -8.62 -8.24 7.58
N PHE A 36 -9.20 -7.43 6.69
CA PHE A 36 -9.29 -5.98 6.86
C PHE A 36 -10.70 -5.49 7.23
N LYS A 37 -11.62 -6.41 7.53
CA LYS A 37 -12.98 -6.05 7.95
C LYS A 37 -12.96 -5.21 9.23
N GLY A 38 -13.60 -4.04 9.20
CA GLY A 38 -13.68 -3.13 10.35
C GLY A 38 -12.42 -2.29 10.61
N ARG A 39 -11.43 -2.36 9.72
CA ARG A 39 -10.20 -1.56 9.80
C ARG A 39 -10.42 -0.14 9.30
N SER A 40 -9.62 0.80 9.82
CA SER A 40 -9.54 2.15 9.26
C SER A 40 -8.77 2.12 7.95
N LEU A 41 -9.50 2.26 6.85
CA LEU A 41 -8.97 2.19 5.50
C LEU A 41 -9.58 3.27 4.61
N THR A 42 -8.73 4.01 3.92
CA THR A 42 -9.10 4.97 2.87
C THR A 42 -8.46 4.53 1.57
N ALA A 43 -9.22 4.43 0.49
CA ALA A 43 -8.71 4.06 -0.82
C ALA A 43 -9.05 5.11 -1.87
N PHE A 44 -8.14 5.36 -2.81
CA PHE A 44 -8.36 6.26 -3.94
C PHE A 44 -7.60 5.76 -5.17
N SER A 45 -8.18 5.95 -6.35
CA SER A 45 -7.55 5.59 -7.63
C SER A 45 -7.14 6.83 -8.40
N PHE A 46 -5.87 6.89 -8.79
CA PHE A 46 -5.30 7.89 -9.68
C PHE A 46 -5.20 7.40 -11.12
N VAL A 47 -5.51 6.12 -11.34
CA VAL A 47 -5.54 5.51 -12.67
C VAL A 47 -6.88 5.85 -13.33
N PRO A 48 -6.87 6.53 -14.50
CA PRO A 48 -8.10 6.86 -15.22
C PRO A 48 -8.94 5.62 -15.51
N ASP A 49 -10.25 5.77 -15.34
CA ASP A 49 -11.26 4.74 -15.63
C ASP A 49 -11.11 3.41 -14.85
N GLU A 50 -10.23 3.35 -13.85
CA GLU A 50 -10.09 2.19 -12.97
C GLU A 50 -10.51 2.50 -11.53
N ALA A 51 -11.36 1.63 -10.97
CA ALA A 51 -11.72 1.65 -9.56
C ALA A 51 -10.53 1.27 -8.66
N VAL A 52 -10.67 1.50 -7.36
CA VAL A 52 -9.66 1.19 -6.35
C VAL A 52 -9.37 -0.30 -6.20
N ASP A 53 -10.28 -1.16 -6.68
CA ASP A 53 -10.17 -2.61 -6.59
C ASP A 53 -8.85 -3.10 -7.20
N ASP A 54 -8.22 -4.03 -6.49
CA ASP A 54 -6.98 -4.63 -6.91
C ASP A 54 -7.23 -5.86 -7.78
N LEU A 55 -7.28 -5.67 -9.10
CA LEU A 55 -7.41 -6.79 -10.05
C LEU A 55 -6.06 -7.43 -10.40
N HIS A 56 -4.95 -6.90 -9.89
CA HIS A 56 -3.61 -7.46 -10.07
C HIS A 56 -3.15 -8.30 -8.86
N GLY A 57 -3.53 -7.87 -7.65
CA GLY A 57 -3.21 -8.53 -6.37
C GLY A 57 -1.91 -8.06 -5.70
N HIS A 58 -1.09 -7.25 -6.37
CA HIS A 58 0.20 -6.82 -5.82
C HIS A 58 0.03 -5.82 -4.67
N GLY A 59 -0.85 -4.82 -4.84
CA GLY A 59 -1.14 -3.82 -3.82
C GLY A 59 -1.75 -4.43 -2.56
N THR A 60 -2.70 -5.36 -2.70
CA THR A 60 -3.30 -6.09 -1.57
C THR A 60 -2.26 -6.91 -0.83
N HIS A 61 -1.36 -7.58 -1.57
CA HIS A 61 -0.25 -8.33 -0.96
C HIS A 61 0.71 -7.40 -0.19
N CYS A 62 1.09 -6.25 -0.76
CA CYS A 62 1.91 -5.24 -0.07
C CYS A 62 1.22 -4.70 1.19
N ILE A 63 -0.06 -4.36 1.12
CA ILE A 63 -0.86 -3.92 2.28
C ILE A 63 -0.94 -5.03 3.34
N GLY A 64 -1.01 -6.30 2.95
CA GLY A 64 -0.91 -7.45 3.85
C GLY A 64 0.41 -7.50 4.64
N ILE A 65 1.54 -7.29 3.98
CA ILE A 65 2.86 -7.24 4.64
C ILE A 65 2.94 -6.07 5.63
N VAL A 66 2.41 -4.90 5.25
CA VAL A 66 2.47 -3.71 6.10
C VAL A 66 1.51 -3.85 7.29
N CYS A 67 0.23 -4.14 7.03
CA CYS A 67 -0.86 -3.94 7.99
C CYS A 67 -1.71 -5.19 8.26
N GLY A 68 -1.38 -6.33 7.67
CA GLY A 68 -2.13 -7.58 7.89
C GLY A 68 -2.15 -7.98 9.37
N SER A 69 -3.25 -8.58 9.79
CA SER A 69 -3.45 -8.93 11.20
C SER A 69 -2.73 -10.24 11.56
N SER A 70 -3.44 -11.36 11.56
CA SER A 70 -2.92 -12.71 11.72
C SER A 70 -3.66 -13.63 10.77
N GLY A 71 -2.92 -14.46 10.05
CA GLY A 71 -3.47 -15.42 9.10
C GLY A 71 -3.92 -16.70 9.81
N LEU A 72 -4.03 -17.79 9.03
CA LEU A 72 -4.36 -19.12 9.54
C LEU A 72 -3.53 -19.48 10.79
N ARG A 73 -4.21 -20.02 11.82
CA ARG A 73 -3.62 -20.44 13.10
C ARG A 73 -2.96 -19.30 13.89
N ASP A 74 -3.56 -18.12 13.85
CA ASP A 74 -3.09 -16.92 14.55
C ASP A 74 -1.65 -16.51 14.17
N MET A 75 -1.25 -16.83 12.93
CA MET A 75 0.09 -16.55 12.45
C MET A 75 0.20 -15.10 11.97
N ARG A 76 0.76 -14.21 12.79
CA ARG A 76 1.08 -12.82 12.41
C ARG A 76 1.95 -12.77 11.14
N TYR A 77 1.53 -11.94 10.19
CA TYR A 77 2.25 -11.73 8.93
C TYR A 77 2.42 -10.25 8.55
N GLY A 78 1.66 -9.34 9.18
CA GLY A 78 1.86 -7.90 9.04
C GLY A 78 2.78 -7.28 10.11
N VAL A 79 3.48 -6.23 9.71
CA VAL A 79 4.44 -5.50 10.57
C VAL A 79 3.70 -4.57 11.54
N ALA A 80 2.77 -3.77 11.06
CA ALA A 80 2.04 -2.73 11.79
C ALA A 80 0.53 -3.00 11.74
N PRO A 81 0.04 -4.04 12.45
CA PRO A 81 -1.34 -4.51 12.35
C PRO A 81 -2.37 -3.53 12.90
N GLU A 82 -2.03 -2.36 13.42
CA GLU A 82 -2.98 -1.32 13.89
C GLU A 82 -2.79 0.04 13.20
N ALA A 83 -1.93 0.11 12.17
CA ALA A 83 -1.82 1.30 11.34
C ALA A 83 -3.11 1.57 10.54
N GLN A 84 -3.39 2.85 10.30
CA GLN A 84 -4.46 3.32 9.42
C GLN A 84 -3.97 3.21 7.97
N ILE A 85 -4.77 2.57 7.13
CA ILE A 85 -4.35 2.17 5.78
C ILE A 85 -4.84 3.21 4.77
N TYR A 86 -3.91 3.71 3.95
CA TYR A 86 -4.21 4.55 2.80
C TYR A 86 -3.79 3.81 1.52
N ALA A 87 -4.74 3.23 0.81
CA ALA A 87 -4.49 2.48 -0.43
C ALA A 87 -4.63 3.41 -1.64
N GLY A 88 -3.50 3.83 -2.21
CA GLY A 88 -3.49 4.63 -3.44
C GLY A 88 -3.24 3.75 -4.66
N LYS A 89 -4.21 3.60 -5.54
CA LYS A 89 -4.00 2.92 -6.82
C LYS A 89 -3.33 3.88 -7.80
N VAL A 90 -2.05 3.64 -8.07
CA VAL A 90 -1.21 4.41 -9.01
C VAL A 90 -0.68 3.53 -10.15
N LEU A 91 -0.85 2.21 -10.03
CA LEU A 91 -0.60 1.23 -11.07
C LEU A 91 -1.94 0.63 -11.52
N ASN A 92 -2.10 0.49 -12.83
CA ASN A 92 -3.27 -0.10 -13.45
C ASN A 92 -3.37 -1.62 -13.19
N ASN A 93 -4.43 -2.25 -13.68
CA ASN A 93 -4.65 -3.69 -13.54
C ASN A 93 -3.57 -4.58 -14.18
N GLY A 94 -2.70 -4.02 -15.03
CA GLY A 94 -1.52 -4.68 -15.61
C GLY A 94 -0.21 -4.36 -14.90
N GLY A 95 -0.24 -3.69 -13.74
CA GLY A 95 0.95 -3.35 -12.94
C GLY A 95 1.77 -2.19 -13.52
N ARG A 96 1.17 -1.31 -14.31
CA ARG A 96 1.83 -0.18 -14.97
C ARG A 96 1.23 1.15 -14.53
N GLY A 97 2.06 2.16 -14.32
CA GLY A 97 1.59 3.48 -13.91
C GLY A 97 2.30 4.58 -14.67
N ALA A 98 1.59 5.69 -14.87
CA ALA A 98 2.18 6.95 -15.29
C ALA A 98 2.87 7.63 -14.11
N GLN A 99 3.96 8.34 -14.37
CA GLN A 99 4.66 9.08 -13.30
C GLN A 99 3.79 10.16 -12.68
N ALA A 100 2.91 10.82 -13.44
CA ALA A 100 1.94 11.76 -12.91
C ALA A 100 0.99 11.13 -11.88
N TRP A 101 0.46 9.93 -12.13
CA TRP A 101 -0.43 9.24 -11.18
C TRP A 101 0.28 8.93 -9.86
N ILE A 102 1.56 8.57 -9.95
CA ILE A 102 2.40 8.32 -8.78
C ILE A 102 2.61 9.62 -7.98
N LEU A 103 2.93 10.73 -8.66
CA LEU A 103 3.10 12.04 -8.02
C LEU A 103 1.80 12.54 -7.36
N ASP A 104 0.66 12.33 -8.00
CA ASP A 104 -0.66 12.66 -7.43
C ASP A 104 -0.94 11.80 -6.19
N GLY A 105 -0.63 10.50 -6.24
CA GLY A 105 -0.71 9.59 -5.11
C GLY A 105 0.19 10.00 -3.93
N MET A 106 1.43 10.42 -4.21
CA MET A 106 2.35 10.94 -3.20
C MET A 106 1.79 12.22 -2.54
N THR A 107 1.27 13.13 -3.36
CA THR A 107 0.67 14.40 -2.89
C THR A 107 -0.57 14.14 -2.04
N TRP A 108 -1.45 13.24 -2.48
CA TRP A 108 -2.62 12.81 -1.72
C TRP A 108 -2.25 12.19 -0.37
N ALA A 109 -1.25 11.31 -0.34
CA ALA A 109 -0.78 10.69 0.90
C ALA A 109 -0.24 11.74 1.88
N ALA A 110 0.57 12.68 1.40
CA ALA A 110 1.10 13.79 2.19
C ALA A 110 -0.01 14.69 2.74
N ASN A 111 -0.98 15.08 1.90
CA ASN A 111 -2.12 15.92 2.30
C ASN A 111 -3.03 15.23 3.33
N ASN A 112 -3.11 13.90 3.30
CA ASN A 112 -3.83 13.12 4.32
C ASN A 112 -3.04 12.92 5.63
N GLY A 113 -1.82 13.43 5.70
CA GLY A 113 -0.94 13.31 6.87
C GLY A 113 -0.34 11.91 7.02
N CYS A 114 -0.19 11.15 5.93
CA CYS A 114 0.51 9.87 5.97
C CYS A 114 1.97 10.10 6.36
N ARG A 115 2.44 9.36 7.38
CA ARG A 115 3.82 9.48 7.88
C ARG A 115 4.78 8.55 7.15
N VAL A 116 4.24 7.56 6.46
CA VAL A 116 4.98 6.56 5.70
C VAL A 116 4.32 6.38 4.34
N LEU A 117 5.12 6.41 3.29
CA LEU A 117 4.74 6.03 1.93
C LEU A 117 5.53 4.77 1.56
N SER A 118 4.84 3.71 1.15
CA SER A 118 5.41 2.49 0.59
C SER A 118 5.09 2.43 -0.89
N MET A 119 6.13 2.34 -1.72
CA MET A 119 6.02 2.39 -3.19
C MET A 119 6.84 1.24 -3.79
N SER A 120 6.20 0.10 -4.01
CA SER A 120 6.84 -1.10 -4.57
C SER A 120 6.81 -1.06 -6.10
N LEU A 121 7.36 0.03 -6.65
CA LEU A 121 7.33 0.37 -8.08
C LEU A 121 8.65 1.03 -8.51
N GLY A 122 8.88 1.10 -9.81
CA GLY A 122 10.06 1.76 -10.35
C GLY A 122 10.11 1.75 -11.86
N SER A 123 10.83 2.72 -12.42
CA SER A 123 11.13 2.81 -13.84
C SER A 123 12.57 3.31 -14.05
N LYS A 124 13.13 3.03 -15.23
CA LYS A 124 14.40 3.62 -15.64
C LYS A 124 14.15 5.04 -16.14
N VAL A 125 14.98 5.98 -15.70
CA VAL A 125 14.94 7.38 -16.14
C VAL A 125 16.34 7.86 -16.53
N LEU A 126 16.42 8.87 -17.39
CA LEU A 126 17.67 9.55 -17.74
C LEU A 126 17.79 10.90 -17.00
N PRO A 127 19.02 11.37 -16.71
CA PRO A 127 19.22 12.72 -16.18
C PRO A 127 18.56 13.79 -17.07
N GLY A 128 17.72 14.64 -16.47
CA GLY A 128 17.00 15.71 -17.17
C GLY A 128 15.72 15.26 -17.90
N GLN A 129 15.35 13.99 -17.84
CA GLN A 129 14.09 13.51 -18.41
C GLN A 129 12.89 14.04 -17.61
N SER A 130 11.95 14.70 -18.30
CA SER A 130 10.66 15.08 -17.73
C SER A 130 9.80 13.86 -17.41
N TYR A 131 8.91 14.01 -16.43
CA TYR A 131 8.02 12.92 -16.07
C TYR A 131 6.90 12.72 -17.10
N ASP A 132 6.44 11.48 -17.27
CA ASP A 132 5.29 11.20 -18.13
C ASP A 132 3.94 11.53 -17.45
N ILE A 133 3.03 12.10 -18.23
CA ILE A 133 1.71 12.61 -17.77
C ILE A 133 0.55 11.64 -18.02
N ALA A 134 0.86 10.38 -18.38
CA ALA A 134 -0.01 9.32 -18.90
C ALA A 134 0.02 9.13 -20.43
N TYR A 135 -0.33 7.89 -20.83
CA TYR A 135 -0.44 7.39 -22.20
C TYR A 135 -1.85 7.61 -22.76
#